data_AF-A0A2G9SEP4-F1
#
_entry.id   AF-A0A2G9SEP4-F1
#
_cell.length_a   1.000
_cell.length_b   1.000
_cell.length_c   1.000
_cell.angle_alpha   90.00
_cell.angle_beta   90.00
_cell.angle_gamma   90.00
#
_symmetry.space_group_name_H-M   'P 1'
#
loop_
_entity.id
_entity.type
_entity.pdbx_description
1 polymer ?
#
loop_
_entity_poly.entity_id
_entity_poly.type
_entity_poly.pdbx_seq_one_letter_code
_entity_poly.pdbx_strand_id
1 'polypeptide(L)'
;DGDVEQRLQLAVSFKTQGNASYSEHRWREAMSLYHRALLQLRSIDPNLISPLAGLGPASVSLTPQQLETLQSLQADCYNNLAGTILNNPHPRYERVYECSVHVLKLQPHNVKALYRAGVSCYHLYANIRQYIQLTDAALSASREKEKQKYQGMFDK
;
A
#
# COMPACT_ATOMS: atom_id res chain seq x y z
N ASP A 1 -1.73 29.58 9.07
CA ASP A 1 -2.73 29.44 7.98
C ASP A 1 -2.12 29.29 6.59
N GLY A 2 -1.18 30.15 6.16
CA GLY A 2 -0.59 30.07 4.82
C GLY A 2 0.18 28.78 4.47
N ASP A 3 0.91 28.18 5.43
CA ASP A 3 1.69 26.95 5.17
C ASP A 3 0.79 25.73 4.94
N VAL A 4 -0.27 25.55 5.73
CA VAL A 4 -1.23 24.44 5.56
C VAL A 4 -1.87 24.47 4.18
N GLU A 5 -2.33 25.65 3.76
CA GLU A 5 -2.95 25.83 2.44
C GLU A 5 -1.95 25.54 1.30
N GLN A 6 -0.71 26.01 1.43
CA GLN A 6 0.36 25.69 0.46
C GLN A 6 0.62 24.17 0.36
N ARG A 7 0.63 23.45 1.48
CA ARG A 7 0.81 21.99 1.51
C ARG A 7 -0.33 21.26 0.84
N LEU A 8 -1.58 21.68 1.08
CA LEU A 8 -2.76 21.13 0.40
C LEU A 8 -2.70 21.39 -1.11
N GLN A 9 -2.35 22.60 -1.54
CA GLN A 9 -2.22 22.94 -2.95
C GLN A 9 -1.11 22.15 -3.65
N LEU A 10 0.04 21.97 -3.00
CA LEU A 10 1.11 21.13 -3.52
C LEU A 10 0.67 19.66 -3.64
N ALA A 11 -0.06 19.13 -2.65
CA ALA A 11 -0.60 17.79 -2.71
C ALA A 11 -1.58 17.61 -3.89
N VAL A 12 -2.47 18.59 -4.12
CA VAL A 12 -3.36 18.61 -5.29
C VAL A 12 -2.57 18.61 -6.59
N SER A 13 -1.56 19.47 -6.71
CA SER A 13 -0.71 19.55 -7.90
C SER A 13 -0.02 18.22 -8.21
N PHE A 14 0.60 17.59 -7.21
CA PHE A 14 1.22 16.27 -7.38
C PHE A 14 0.20 15.18 -7.72
N LYS A 15 -0.99 15.16 -7.10
CA LYS A 15 -2.07 14.23 -7.46
C LYS A 15 -2.46 14.38 -8.93
N THR A 16 -2.66 15.62 -9.39
CA THR A 16 -3.07 15.91 -10.78
C THR A 16 -2.00 15.49 -11.78
N GLN A 17 -0.73 15.82 -11.52
CA GLN A 17 0.39 15.36 -12.34
C GLN A 17 0.47 13.82 -12.35
N GLY A 18 0.28 13.18 -11.19
CA GLY A 18 0.26 11.72 -11.09
C GLY A 18 -0.85 11.09 -11.93
N ASN A 19 -2.04 11.70 -11.96
CA ASN A 19 -3.15 11.26 -12.81
C ASN A 19 -2.81 11.37 -14.30
N ALA A 20 -2.13 12.45 -14.72
CA ALA A 20 -1.68 12.60 -16.10
C ALA A 20 -0.67 11.51 -16.47
N SER A 21 0.36 11.29 -15.64
CA SER A 21 1.32 10.19 -15.83
C SER A 21 0.64 8.81 -15.84
N TYR A 22 -0.39 8.60 -15.02
CA TYR A 22 -1.16 7.37 -14.99
C TYR A 22 -1.92 7.14 -16.31
N SER A 23 -2.56 8.17 -16.86
CA SER A 23 -3.26 8.05 -18.16
C SER A 23 -2.33 7.74 -19.33
N GLU A 24 -1.05 8.09 -19.21
CA GLU A 24 -0.01 7.79 -20.20
C GLU A 24 0.74 6.47 -19.91
N HIS A 25 0.25 5.65 -18.98
CA HIS A 25 0.89 4.38 -18.57
C HIS A 25 2.31 4.54 -17.99
N ARG A 26 2.70 5.74 -17.58
CA ARG A 26 3.98 6.03 -16.91
C ARG A 26 3.92 5.67 -15.42
N TRP A 27 3.78 4.37 -15.12
CA TRP A 27 3.46 3.85 -13.78
C TRP A 27 4.45 4.28 -12.69
N ARG A 28 5.75 4.25 -12.98
CA ARG A 28 6.80 4.63 -12.01
C ARG A 28 6.71 6.10 -11.62
N GLU A 29 6.43 6.96 -12.60
CA GLU A 29 6.28 8.40 -12.40
C GLU A 29 5.00 8.72 -11.65
N ALA A 30 3.88 8.10 -12.03
CA ALA A 30 2.61 8.22 -11.33
C ALA A 30 2.74 7.84 -9.85
N MET A 31 3.38 6.69 -9.54
CA MET A 31 3.64 6.27 -8.16
C MET A 31 4.48 7.29 -7.38
N SER A 32 5.55 7.81 -7.99
CA SER A 32 6.40 8.83 -7.38
C SER A 32 5.61 10.10 -7.04
N LEU A 33 4.76 10.56 -7.97
CA LEU A 33 3.94 11.76 -7.79
C LEU A 33 2.88 11.57 -6.69
N TYR A 34 2.19 10.43 -6.65
CA TYR A 34 1.26 10.14 -5.55
C TYR A 34 1.96 10.07 -4.19
N HIS A 35 3.17 9.50 -4.12
CA HIS A 35 3.97 9.52 -2.90
C HIS A 35 4.36 10.95 -2.49
N ARG A 36 4.78 11.80 -3.43
CA ARG A 36 5.08 13.21 -3.13
C ARG A 36 3.86 13.96 -2.62
N ALA A 37 2.67 13.69 -3.16
CA ALA A 37 1.42 14.25 -2.64
C ALA A 37 1.18 13.82 -1.18
N LEU A 38 1.28 12.52 -0.89
CA LEU A 38 1.11 11.98 0.46
C LEU A 38 2.13 12.53 1.46
N LEU A 39 3.37 12.80 1.04
CA LEU A 39 4.39 13.42 1.89
C LEU A 39 4.01 14.85 2.30
N GLN A 40 3.40 15.64 1.41
CA GLN A 40 2.88 16.97 1.78
C GLN A 40 1.76 16.84 2.80
N LEU A 41 0.80 15.92 2.58
CA LEU A 41 -0.32 15.71 3.50
C LEU A 41 0.14 15.20 4.87
N ARG A 42 1.15 14.32 4.92
CA ARG A 42 1.74 13.83 6.18
C ARG A 42 2.34 14.95 7.02
N SER A 43 2.91 15.98 6.38
CA SER A 43 3.54 17.12 7.09
C SER A 43 2.56 18.04 7.81
N ILE A 44 1.26 17.88 7.56
CA ILE A 44 0.18 18.66 8.18
C ILE A 44 -0.88 17.78 8.87
N ASP A 45 -0.69 16.46 8.91
CA ASP A 45 -1.65 15.51 9.51
C ASP A 45 -1.55 15.50 11.04
N PRO A 46 -2.57 15.98 11.77
CA PRO A 46 -2.54 16.09 13.23
C PRO A 46 -2.37 14.74 13.95
N ASN A 47 -2.79 13.63 13.33
CA ASN A 47 -2.68 12.30 13.93
C ASN A 47 -1.27 11.73 13.86
N LEU A 48 -0.46 12.20 12.90
CA LEU A 48 0.92 11.76 12.70
C LEU A 48 1.92 12.72 13.33
N ILE A 49 1.56 13.99 13.43
CA ILE A 49 2.30 15.03 14.15
C ILE A 49 1.79 15.03 15.59
N SER A 50 1.93 13.89 16.28
CA SER A 50 1.70 13.87 17.71
C SER A 50 2.81 14.70 18.36
N PRO A 51 2.49 15.73 19.16
CA PRO A 51 3.50 16.42 19.93
C PRO A 51 4.07 15.41 20.93
N LEU A 52 5.33 15.02 20.75
CA LEU A 52 6.09 14.50 21.87
C LEU A 52 5.96 15.53 22.99
N ALA A 53 5.40 15.13 24.14
CA ALA A 53 5.08 16.02 25.24
C ALA A 53 6.31 16.90 25.57
N GLY A 54 6.25 18.18 25.17
CA GLY A 54 7.28 19.18 25.43
C GLY A 54 8.42 19.33 24.41
N LEU A 55 8.48 18.56 23.31
CA LEU A 55 9.63 18.60 22.37
C LEU A 55 9.25 18.68 20.87
N GLY A 56 7.96 18.74 20.53
CA GLY A 56 7.51 18.85 19.13
C GLY A 56 7.18 20.29 18.70
N PRO A 57 7.31 20.63 17.40
CA PRO A 57 6.74 21.87 16.86
C PRO A 57 5.22 21.90 17.15
N ALA A 58 4.68 23.11 17.29
CA ALA A 58 3.27 23.35 17.62
C ALA A 58 2.35 22.43 16.79
N SER A 59 1.43 21.73 17.47
CA SER A 59 0.44 20.88 16.83
C SER A 59 -0.25 21.66 15.72
N VAL A 60 -0.16 21.18 14.48
CA VAL A 60 -0.85 21.79 13.34
C VAL A 60 -2.36 21.70 13.63
N SER A 61 -2.99 22.83 13.89
CA SER A 61 -4.43 22.92 14.09
C SER A 61 -5.10 23.15 12.74
N LEU A 62 -5.79 22.15 12.23
CA LEU A 62 -6.57 22.26 10.99
C LEU A 62 -8.00 22.68 11.29
N THR A 63 -8.59 23.51 10.43
CA THR A 63 -10.04 23.73 10.45
C THR A 63 -10.76 22.43 10.03
N PRO A 64 -12.04 22.23 10.41
CA PRO A 64 -12.79 21.04 9.99
C PRO A 64 -12.79 20.82 8.47
N GLN A 65 -12.90 21.91 7.70
CA GLN A 65 -12.86 21.88 6.24
C GLN A 65 -11.48 21.49 5.68
N GLN A 66 -10.40 21.98 6.30
CA GLN A 66 -9.04 21.59 5.91
C GLN A 66 -8.77 20.12 6.24
N LEU A 67 -9.26 19.63 7.38
CA LEU A 67 -9.14 18.23 7.76
C LEU A 67 -9.91 17.32 6.79
N GLU A 68 -11.13 17.68 6.42
CA GLU A 68 -11.90 16.96 5.40
C GLU A 68 -11.17 16.93 4.05
N THR A 69 -10.62 18.09 3.63
CA THR A 69 -9.84 18.20 2.39
C THR A 69 -8.59 17.31 2.43
N LEU A 70 -7.86 17.31 3.55
CA LEU A 70 -6.70 16.46 3.77
C LEU A 70 -7.07 14.98 3.67
N GLN A 71 -8.11 14.54 4.38
CA GLN A 71 -8.56 13.15 4.39
C GLN A 71 -9.05 12.71 3.00
N SER A 72 -9.79 13.57 2.30
CA SER A 72 -10.23 13.33 0.92
C SER A 72 -9.04 13.17 -0.02
N LEU A 73 -8.05 14.06 0.05
CA LEU A 73 -6.83 13.95 -0.77
C LEU A 73 -5.98 12.73 -0.42
N GLN A 74 -5.87 12.36 0.86
CA GLN A 74 -5.20 11.13 1.29
C GLN A 74 -5.89 9.91 0.67
N ALA A 75 -7.22 9.82 0.79
CA ALA A 75 -8.00 8.74 0.21
C ALA A 75 -7.81 8.66 -1.31
N ASP A 76 -7.91 9.78 -2.03
CA ASP A 76 -7.66 9.83 -3.48
C ASP A 76 -6.26 9.32 -3.85
N CYS A 77 -5.22 9.81 -3.16
CA CYS A 77 -3.83 9.46 -3.45
C CYS A 77 -3.56 7.98 -3.17
N TYR A 78 -4.00 7.45 -2.03
CA TYR A 78 -3.86 6.02 -1.73
C TYR A 78 -4.64 5.14 -2.70
N ASN A 79 -5.85 5.57 -3.10
CA ASN A 79 -6.65 4.82 -4.06
C ASN A 79 -5.96 4.78 -5.42
N ASN A 80 -5.44 5.90 -5.91
CA ASN A 80 -4.73 5.96 -7.19
C ASN A 80 -3.38 5.22 -7.13
N LEU A 81 -2.68 5.28 -6.01
CA LEU A 81 -1.46 4.51 -5.78
C LEU A 81 -1.74 3.00 -5.81
N ALA A 82 -2.79 2.54 -5.12
CA ALA A 82 -3.23 1.14 -5.16
C ALA A 82 -3.54 0.69 -6.60
N GLY A 83 -4.25 1.54 -7.36
CA GLY A 83 -4.52 1.28 -8.78
C GLY A 83 -3.25 1.22 -9.63
N THR A 84 -2.29 2.10 -9.38
CA THR A 84 -1.02 2.13 -10.14
C THR A 84 -0.16 0.91 -9.87
N ILE A 85 -0.05 0.51 -8.59
CA ILE A 85 0.69 -0.70 -8.20
C ILE A 85 0.04 -1.94 -8.79
N LEU A 86 -1.30 -2.00 -8.82
CA LEU A 86 -2.03 -3.14 -9.38
C LEU A 86 -1.84 -3.28 -10.90
N ASN A 87 -1.65 -2.19 -11.63
CA ASN A 87 -1.40 -2.20 -13.08
C ASN A 87 0.09 -2.45 -13.45
N ASN A 88 0.98 -2.57 -12.48
CA ASN A 88 2.38 -2.89 -12.73
C ASN A 88 2.51 -4.34 -13.27
N PRO A 89 3.45 -4.65 -14.19
CA PRO A 89 3.70 -6.03 -14.62
C PRO A 89 3.93 -7.04 -13.48
N HIS A 90 4.48 -6.58 -12.35
CA HIS A 90 4.65 -7.37 -11.15
C HIS A 90 4.02 -6.65 -9.95
N PRO A 91 2.69 -6.77 -9.77
CA PRO A 91 1.99 -6.09 -8.69
C PRO A 91 2.49 -6.57 -7.33
N ARG A 92 2.80 -5.62 -6.44
CA ARG A 92 3.07 -5.91 -5.03
C ARG A 92 1.74 -5.93 -4.28
N TYR A 93 1.10 -7.09 -4.24
CA TYR A 93 -0.24 -7.22 -3.67
C TYR A 93 -0.30 -6.75 -2.21
N GLU A 94 0.69 -7.01 -1.35
CA GLU A 94 0.65 -6.49 0.03
C GLU A 94 0.48 -4.97 0.06
N ARG A 95 1.19 -4.24 -0.80
CA ARG A 95 1.10 -2.78 -0.91
C ARG A 95 -0.26 -2.32 -1.45
N VAL A 96 -0.85 -3.05 -2.40
CA VAL A 96 -2.20 -2.76 -2.92
C VAL A 96 -3.22 -2.90 -1.79
N TYR A 97 -3.11 -3.97 -0.99
CA TYR A 97 -3.98 -4.20 0.16
C TYR A 97 -3.83 -3.09 1.22
N GLU A 98 -2.59 -2.78 1.64
CA GLU A 98 -2.31 -1.71 2.61
C GLU A 98 -2.93 -0.37 2.18
N CYS A 99 -2.69 0.04 0.93
CA CYS A 99 -3.23 1.29 0.40
C CYS A 99 -4.77 1.25 0.37
N SER A 100 -5.36 0.14 -0.06
CA SER A 100 -6.82 -0.02 -0.14
C SER A 100 -7.46 0.04 1.24
N VAL A 101 -6.86 -0.60 2.26
CA VAL A 101 -7.32 -0.52 3.66
C VAL A 101 -7.22 0.91 4.19
N HIS A 102 -6.16 1.66 3.84
CA HIS A 102 -6.06 3.08 4.20
C HIS A 102 -7.23 3.90 3.63
N VAL A 103 -7.60 3.67 2.36
CA VAL A 103 -8.78 4.33 1.76
C VAL A 103 -10.05 3.93 2.49
N LEU A 104 -10.24 2.64 2.80
CA LEU A 104 -11.46 2.14 3.45
C LEU A 104 -11.64 2.64 4.89
N LYS A 105 -10.54 2.95 5.60
CA LYS A 105 -10.62 3.61 6.91
C LYS A 105 -11.21 5.02 6.82
N LEU A 106 -10.96 5.74 5.73
CA LEU A 106 -11.47 7.09 5.48
C LEU A 106 -12.83 7.07 4.76
N GLN A 107 -13.03 6.10 3.88
CA GLN A 107 -14.19 5.96 2.99
C GLN A 107 -14.62 4.47 2.92
N PRO A 108 -15.36 3.96 3.91
CA PRO A 108 -15.68 2.53 4.02
C PRO A 108 -16.42 1.93 2.82
N HIS A 109 -17.18 2.76 2.10
CA HIS A 109 -18.00 2.36 0.95
C HIS A 109 -17.31 2.62 -0.41
N ASN A 110 -16.00 2.90 -0.43
CA ASN A 110 -15.28 3.15 -1.67
C ASN A 110 -15.16 1.86 -2.51
N VAL A 111 -15.99 1.74 -3.55
CA VAL A 111 -16.08 0.56 -4.41
C VAL A 111 -14.74 0.20 -5.06
N LYS A 112 -13.96 1.20 -5.49
CA LYS A 112 -12.64 0.96 -6.11
C LYS A 112 -11.66 0.36 -5.11
N ALA A 113 -11.64 0.87 -3.87
CA ALA A 113 -10.79 0.36 -2.82
C ALA A 113 -11.21 -1.05 -2.36
N LEU A 114 -12.52 -1.31 -2.23
CA LEU A 114 -13.05 -2.64 -1.92
C LEU A 114 -12.63 -3.68 -2.97
N TYR A 115 -12.81 -3.34 -4.26
CA TYR A 115 -12.39 -4.20 -5.36
C TYR A 115 -10.88 -4.49 -5.32
N ARG A 116 -10.05 -3.43 -5.16
CA ARG A 116 -8.59 -3.56 -5.11
C ARG A 116 -8.12 -4.39 -3.92
N ALA A 117 -8.73 -4.21 -2.74
CA ALA A 117 -8.47 -5.03 -1.57
C ALA A 117 -8.83 -6.50 -1.83
N GLY A 118 -9.99 -6.77 -2.43
CA GLY A 118 -10.43 -8.13 -2.78
C GLY A 118 -9.49 -8.84 -3.74
N VAL A 119 -9.11 -8.18 -4.84
CA VAL A 119 -8.11 -8.71 -5.80
C VAL A 119 -6.80 -9.01 -5.08
N SER A 120 -6.34 -8.11 -4.23
CA SER A 120 -5.10 -8.33 -3.48
C SER A 120 -5.19 -9.54 -2.54
N CYS A 121 -6.28 -9.68 -1.77
CA CYS A 121 -6.47 -10.81 -0.88
C CYS A 121 -6.46 -12.14 -1.64
N TYR A 122 -7.11 -12.18 -2.81
CA TYR A 122 -7.14 -13.36 -3.66
C TYR A 122 -5.73 -13.80 -4.07
N HIS A 123 -4.90 -12.88 -4.58
CA HIS A 123 -3.54 -13.21 -5.01
C HIS A 123 -2.63 -13.58 -3.84
N LEU A 124 -2.73 -12.88 -2.71
CA LEU A 124 -1.94 -13.22 -1.51
C LEU A 124 -2.27 -14.63 -1.01
N TYR A 125 -3.55 -14.99 -0.94
CA TYR A 125 -3.96 -16.34 -0.53
C TYR A 125 -3.52 -17.42 -1.53
N ALA A 126 -3.65 -17.14 -2.84
CA ALA A 126 -3.19 -18.06 -3.88
C ALA A 126 -1.68 -18.34 -3.79
N ASN A 127 -0.88 -17.29 -3.55
CA ASN A 127 0.57 -17.41 -3.39
C ASN A 127 0.95 -18.26 -2.17
N ILE A 128 0.28 -18.05 -1.03
CA ILE A 128 0.49 -18.86 0.18
C ILE A 128 0.17 -20.33 -0.10
N ARG A 129 -0.96 -20.61 -0.75
CA ARG A 129 -1.36 -21.98 -1.08
C ARG A 129 -0.35 -22.67 -2.01
N GLN A 130 0.16 -21.96 -3.01
CA GLN A 130 1.18 -22.48 -3.92
C GLN A 130 2.49 -22.77 -3.19
N TYR A 131 2.92 -21.88 -2.29
CA TYR A 131 4.14 -22.08 -1.50
C TYR A 131 4.05 -23.35 -0.65
N ILE A 132 2.93 -23.56 0.05
CA ILE A 132 2.70 -24.78 0.84
C ILE A 132 2.83 -26.04 -0.01
N GLN A 133 2.20 -26.07 -1.19
CA GLN A 133 2.28 -27.21 -2.10
C GLN A 133 3.72 -27.49 -2.57
N LEU A 134 4.48 -26.44 -2.88
CA LEU A 134 5.88 -26.56 -3.28
C LEU A 134 6.76 -27.06 -2.13
N THR A 135 6.53 -26.58 -0.90
CA THR A 135 7.27 -27.05 0.27
C THR A 135 6.96 -28.50 0.59
N ASP A 136 5.70 -28.93 0.51
CA ASP A 136 5.31 -30.32 0.75
C ASP A 136 5.93 -31.27 -0.28
N ALA A 137 5.95 -30.87 -1.55
CA ALA A 137 6.60 -31.62 -2.62
C ALA A 137 8.12 -31.74 -2.40
N ALA A 138 8.78 -30.63 -2.05
CA ALA A 138 10.22 -30.60 -1.80
C ALA A 138 10.63 -31.43 -0.57
N LEU A 139 9.84 -31.37 0.52
CA LEU A 139 10.04 -32.17 1.73
C LEU A 139 9.85 -33.67 1.45
N SER A 140 8.80 -34.03 0.72
CA SER A 140 8.53 -35.41 0.33
C SER A 140 9.64 -36.00 -0.53
N ALA A 141 10.13 -35.24 -1.52
CA ALA A 141 11.24 -35.66 -2.37
C ALA A 141 12.55 -35.82 -1.57
N SER A 142 12.80 -34.95 -0.60
CA SER A 142 13.98 -35.04 0.28
C SER A 142 13.91 -36.27 1.18
N ARG A 143 12.74 -36.55 1.77
CA ARG A 143 12.51 -37.74 2.59
C ARG A 143 12.67 -39.04 1.80
N GLU A 144 12.21 -39.08 0.56
CA GLU A 144 12.35 -40.26 -0.30
C GLU A 144 13.82 -40.52 -0.66
N LYS A 145 14.58 -39.46 -1.00
CA LYS A 145 16.02 -39.56 -1.22
C LYS A 145 16.76 -40.08 0.02
N GLU A 146 16.38 -39.59 1.19
CA GLU A 146 16.97 -40.04 2.46
C GLU A 146 16.64 -41.52 2.72
N LYS A 147 15.38 -41.92 2.56
CA LYS A 147 14.95 -43.31 2.69
C LYS A 147 15.74 -44.24 1.76
N GLN A 148 15.92 -43.86 0.50
CA GLN A 148 16.71 -44.62 -0.47
C GLN A 148 18.18 -44.72 -0.05
N LYS A 149 18.77 -43.65 0.49
CA LYS A 149 20.15 -43.65 0.97
C LYS A 149 20.40 -44.63 2.12
N TYR A 150 19.43 -44.77 3.02
CA TYR A 150 19.54 -45.63 4.20
C TYR A 150 18.87 -47.00 4.03
N GLN A 151 18.34 -47.29 2.84
CA GLN A 151 17.70 -48.57 2.55
C GLN A 151 18.72 -49.71 2.63
N GLY A 152 18.45 -50.72 3.46
CA GLY A 152 19.33 -51.88 3.67
C GLY A 152 20.51 -51.67 4.64
N MET A 153 20.67 -50.48 5.25
CA MET A 153 21.75 -50.24 6.22
C MET A 153 21.57 -50.96 7.57
N PHE A 154 20.36 -51.45 7.87
CA PHE A 154 20.02 -52.12 9.13
C PHE A 154 19.56 -53.57 8.97
N ASP A 155 19.63 -54.12 7.75
CA ASP A 155 19.33 -55.53 7.49
C ASP A 155 20.58 -56.38 7.81
N LYS A 156 20.84 -56.65 9.10
CA LYS A 156 21.86 -57.61 9.58
C LYS A 156 21.36 -58.37 10.80
#